data_AF-A0A8J7I0A0-F1
#
_entry.id   AF-A0A8J7I0A0-F1
#
_cell.length_a   1.000
_cell.length_b   1.000
_cell.length_c   1.000
_cell.angle_alpha   90.00
_cell.angle_beta   90.00
_cell.angle_gamma   90.00
#
_symmetry.space_group_name_H-M   'P 1'
#
loop_
_entity.id
_entity.type
_entity.pdbx_description
1 polymer ?
#
loop_
_entity_poly.entity_id
_entity_poly.type
_entity_poly.pdbx_seq_one_letter_code
_entity_poly.pdbx_strand_id
1 'polypeptide(L)' 'MADSITQERIDQATPNGGDYSIIYYQDAEGNPTSKDTAKKAEVVEFKSGGKQVFRTYATLTE' A
#
# COMPACT_ATOMS: atom_id res chain seq x y z
N MET A 1 3.43 -22.33 5.35
CA MET A 1 4.10 -21.10 5.80
C MET A 1 3.25 -19.96 5.31
N ALA A 2 2.77 -19.06 6.18
CA ALA A 2 2.04 -17.89 5.70
C ALA A 2 3.04 -16.93 5.07
N ASP A 3 2.89 -16.65 3.78
CA ASP A 3 3.68 -15.64 3.09
C ASP A 3 3.43 -14.28 3.77
N SER A 4 4.47 -13.72 4.40
CA SER A 4 4.40 -12.42 5.05
C SER A 4 4.43 -11.31 4.02
N ILE A 5 3.29 -11.04 3.38
CA ILE A 5 3.12 -9.95 2.42
C ILE A 5 3.18 -8.62 3.20
N THR A 6 4.29 -7.89 3.07
CA THR A 6 4.47 -6.56 3.67
C THR A 6 4.15 -5.42 2.70
N GLN A 7 4.02 -5.73 1.41
CA GLN A 7 3.56 -4.80 0.38
C GLN A 7 2.87 -5.54 -0.77
N GLU A 8 1.96 -4.88 -1.45
CA GLU A 8 1.17 -5.45 -2.56
C GLU A 8 1.06 -4.43 -3.69
N ARG A 9 1.42 -4.83 -4.91
CA ARG A 9 1.25 -4.00 -6.11
C ARG A 9 -0.05 -4.38 -6.81
N ILE A 10 -0.83 -3.38 -7.20
CA ILE A 10 -2.09 -3.53 -7.94
C ILE A 10 -1.94 -2.79 -9.27
N ASP A 11 -1.82 -3.53 -10.36
CA ASP A 11 -1.69 -3.01 -11.73
C ASP A 11 -3.07 -2.68 -12.33
N GLN A 12 -3.72 -1.66 -11.74
CA GLN A 12 -5.00 -1.12 -12.21
C GLN A 12 -4.97 0.41 -12.18
N ALA A 13 -5.78 1.03 -13.04
CA ALA A 13 -5.99 2.46 -13.01
C ALA A 13 -6.53 2.91 -11.65
N THR A 14 -5.97 3.98 -11.09
CA THR A 14 -6.30 4.47 -9.75
C THR A 14 -7.14 5.76 -9.83
N PRO A 15 -7.89 6.12 -8.78
CA PRO A 15 -8.82 7.26 -8.82
C PRO A 15 -8.16 8.61 -9.13
N ASN A 16 -6.90 8.82 -8.72
CA ASN A 16 -6.18 10.06 -9.00
C ASN A 16 -5.41 10.01 -10.34
N GLY A 17 -5.74 9.05 -11.20
CA GLY A 17 -5.17 8.92 -12.53
C GLY A 17 -3.80 8.24 -12.54
N GLY A 18 -3.44 7.44 -11.54
CA GLY A 18 -2.30 6.52 -11.63
C GLY A 18 -2.63 5.32 -12.53
N ASP A 19 -1.59 4.70 -13.05
CA ASP A 19 -1.64 3.49 -13.87
C ASP A 19 -1.48 2.21 -13.02
N TYR A 20 -0.92 2.32 -11.81
CA TYR A 20 -0.87 1.27 -10.79
C TYR A 20 -0.75 1.87 -9.38
N SER A 21 -0.95 1.03 -8.35
CA SER A 21 -0.66 1.39 -6.96
C SER A 21 0.19 0.36 -6.24
N ILE A 22 0.84 0.78 -5.15
CA ILE A 22 1.49 -0.10 -4.18
C ILE A 22 0.91 0.19 -2.80
N ILE A 23 0.45 -0.85 -2.13
CA ILE A 23 0.00 -0.83 -0.74
C ILE A 23 1.18 -1.28 0.12
N TYR A 24 1.56 -0.48 1.12
CA TYR A 24 2.55 -0.82 2.13
C TYR A 24 1.85 -1.08 3.45
N TYR A 25 2.06 -2.25 4.04
CA TYR A 25 1.42 -2.67 5.28
C TYR A 25 2.35 -2.40 6.47
N GLN A 26 1.83 -1.76 7.51
CA GLN A 26 2.61 -1.28 8.65
C GLN A 26 1.94 -1.61 9.99
N ASP A 27 2.77 -1.81 11.02
CA ASP A 27 2.32 -1.94 12.40
C ASP A 27 1.87 -0.58 13.00
N ALA A 28 1.56 -0.57 14.30
CA ALA A 28 1.14 0.64 14.99
C ALA A 28 2.26 1.70 15.09
N GLU A 29 3.52 1.30 14.99
CA GLU A 29 4.71 2.16 15.07
C GLU A 29 5.13 2.68 13.69
N GLY A 30 4.60 2.10 12.61
CA GLY A 30 4.91 2.47 11.22
C GLY A 30 5.97 1.58 10.57
N ASN A 31 6.37 0.47 11.22
CA ASN A 31 7.32 -0.47 10.63
C ASN A 31 6.58 -1.43 9.68
N PRO A 32 7.22 -1.87 8.58
CA PRO A 32 6.64 -2.88 7.70
C PRO A 32 6.26 -4.14 8.47
N THR A 33 5.02 -4.61 8.29
CA THR A 33 4.52 -5.83 8.93
C THR A 33 3.64 -6.61 7.96
N SER A 34 3.29 -7.85 8.30
CA SER A 34 2.41 -8.65 7.45
C SER A 34 1.03 -8.02 7.32
N LYS A 35 0.41 -8.13 6.15
CA LYS A 35 -0.96 -7.65 5.88
C LYS A 35 -1.96 -8.06 6.98
N ASP A 36 -1.86 -9.30 7.47
CA ASP A 36 -2.76 -9.85 8.48
C ASP A 36 -2.60 -9.20 9.87
N THR A 37 -1.42 -8.65 10.17
CA THR A 37 -1.11 -7.99 11.45
C THR A 37 -1.02 -6.47 11.35
N ALA A 38 -1.25 -5.92 10.16
CA ALA A 38 -1.10 -4.50 9.88
C ALA A 38 -2.15 -3.66 10.61
N LYS A 39 -1.71 -2.56 11.21
CA LYS A 39 -2.57 -1.55 11.85
C LYS A 39 -2.63 -0.26 11.03
N LYS A 40 -1.73 -0.10 10.06
CA LYS A 40 -1.68 1.03 9.14
C LYS A 40 -1.40 0.54 7.72
N ALA A 41 -1.83 1.31 6.73
CA ALA A 41 -1.44 1.10 5.35
C ALA A 41 -1.17 2.43 4.63
N GLU A 42 -0.21 2.40 3.71
CA GLU A 42 0.02 3.49 2.75
C GLU A 42 -0.30 2.98 1.34
N VAL A 43 -1.23 3.64 0.66
CA VAL A 43 -1.53 3.37 -0.75
C VAL A 43 -0.86 4.46 -1.57
N VAL A 44 0.12 4.09 -2.38
CA VAL A 44 0.85 5.02 -3.24
C VAL A 44 0.47 4.74 -4.69
N GLU A 45 -0.07 5.75 -5.37
CA GLU A 45 -0.48 5.69 -6.77
C GLU A 45 0.65 6.19 -7.66
N PHE A 46 0.88 5.55 -8.81
CA PHE A 46 1.98 5.84 -9.72
C PHE A 46 1.54 5.92 -11.17
N LYS A 47 2.21 6.73 -11.98
CA LYS A 47 2.18 6.64 -13.45
C LYS A 47 3.15 5.58 -13.98
N SER A 48 2.91 5.15 -15.21
CA SER A 48 3.85 4.41 -16.04
C SER A 48 5.17 5.19 -16.13
N GLY A 49 6.27 4.53 -15.77
CA GLY A 49 7.57 5.16 -15.53
C GLY A 49 7.91 5.42 -14.06
N GLY A 50 7.03 5.06 -13.12
CA GLY A 50 7.32 5.06 -11.69
C GLY A 50 7.16 6.41 -10.98
N LYS A 51 6.56 7.40 -11.65
CA LYS A 51 6.28 8.71 -11.02
C LYS A 51 5.12 8.58 -10.04
N GLN A 52 5.35 8.86 -8.76
CA GLN A 52 4.29 8.95 -7.76
C GLN A 52 3.31 10.08 -8.11
N VAL A 53 2.01 9.77 -8.04
CA VAL A 53 0.89 10.68 -8.33
C VAL A 53 0.23 11.13 -7.05
N PHE A 54 -0.10 10.18 -6.19
CA PHE A 54 -0.86 10.43 -4.97
C PHE A 54 -0.47 9.43 -3.88
N ARG A 55 -0.71 9.80 -2.62
CA ARG A 55 -0.49 8.92 -1.47
C ARG A 55 -1.62 9.07 -0.48
N THR A 56 -2.20 7.94 -0.11
CA THR A 56 -3.28 7.82 0.87
C THR A 56 -2.77 7.06 2.08
N TYR A 57 -3.09 7.56 3.27
CA TYR A 57 -2.76 6.92 4.54
C TYR A 57 -4.03 6.39 5.18
N ALA A 58 -4.01 5.14 5.61
CA ALA A 58 -5.14 4.48 6.26
C ALA A 58 -4.73 3.89 7.61
N THR A 59 -5.63 4.01 8.58
CA THR A 59 -5.59 3.21 9.81
C THR A 59 -6.50 2.01 9.61
N LEU A 60 -5.98 0.81 9.89
CA LEU A 60 -6.71 -0.44 9.77
C LEU A 60 -7.26 -0.79 11.15
N THR A 61 -8.51 -0.43 11.40
CA THR A 61 -9.24 -0.83 12.60
C THR A 61 -9.95 -2.16 12.35
N GLU A 62 -9.87 -3.06 13.33
CA GLU A 62 -10.67 -4.30 13.37
C GLU A 62 -12.16 -4.04 13.57
#